data_AF-A0A937QLW3-F1
#
_entry.id   AF-A0A937QLW3-F1
#
_cell.length_a   1.000
_cell.length_b   1.000
_cell.length_c   1.000
_cell.angle_alpha   90.00
_cell.angle_beta   90.00
_cell.angle_gamma   90.00
#
_symmetry.space_group_name_H-M   'P 1'
#
loop_
_entity.id
_entity.type
_entity.pdbx_description
1 polymer ?
#
loop_
_entity_poly.entity_id
_entity_poly.type
_entity_poly.pdbx_seq_one_letter_code
_entity_poly.pdbx_strand_id
1 'polypeptide(L)'
;MAERKAYSKAANTGRYDKSSGLLGKYDNVRRFWEDQVTGIFLRPALNDLMERKRRYLDRIRILDLGCGSGDGYDLLMAVITKDPGIYEYVITLLSG
;
A
#
# COMPACT_ATOMS: atom_id res chain seq x y z
N MET A 1 -14.42 -15.06 -16.44
CA MET A 1 -13.39 -16.14 -16.51
C MET A 1 -11.94 -15.68 -16.33
N ALA A 2 -11.63 -14.37 -16.31
CA ALA A 2 -10.26 -13.86 -16.09
C ALA A 2 -9.83 -13.86 -14.59
N GLU A 3 -10.79 -13.60 -13.70
CA GLU A 3 -10.59 -13.46 -12.25
C GLU A 3 -10.00 -14.71 -11.58
N ARG A 4 -10.52 -15.90 -11.96
CA ARG A 4 -10.07 -17.19 -11.43
C ARG A 4 -8.61 -17.50 -11.81
N LYS A 5 -8.11 -16.98 -12.93
CA LYS A 5 -6.71 -17.16 -13.38
C LYS A 5 -5.73 -16.26 -12.64
N ALA A 6 -6.14 -15.08 -12.20
CA ALA A 6 -5.26 -14.17 -11.47
C ALA A 6 -4.97 -14.69 -10.05
N TYR A 7 -6.00 -15.17 -9.34
CA TYR A 7 -5.87 -15.71 -7.99
C TYR A 7 -5.03 -16.99 -7.95
N SER A 8 -5.31 -17.92 -8.88
CA SER A 8 -4.58 -19.19 -8.98
C SER A 8 -3.14 -19.03 -9.45
N LYS A 9 -2.82 -17.98 -10.22
CA LYS A 9 -1.44 -17.68 -10.63
C LYS A 9 -0.62 -17.04 -9.50
N ALA A 10 -1.23 -16.16 -8.70
CA ALA A 10 -0.59 -15.58 -7.52
C ALA A 10 -0.24 -16.64 -6.45
N ALA A 11 -1.16 -17.57 -6.18
CA ALA A 11 -0.95 -18.64 -5.22
C ALA A 11 0.17 -19.63 -5.62
N ASN A 12 0.33 -19.91 -6.92
CA ASN A 12 1.25 -20.96 -7.40
C ASN A 12 2.66 -20.45 -7.75
N THR A 13 2.85 -19.17 -8.01
CA THR A 13 4.12 -18.69 -8.59
C THR A 13 5.04 -18.03 -7.59
N GLY A 14 4.53 -17.57 -6.44
CA GLY A 14 5.35 -16.89 -5.42
C GLY A 14 6.15 -15.70 -5.97
N ARG A 15 5.77 -15.14 -7.13
CA ARG A 15 6.62 -14.21 -7.87
C ARG A 15 6.51 -12.81 -7.29
N TYR A 16 7.64 -12.35 -6.76
CA TYR A 16 7.99 -10.98 -6.41
C TYR A 16 8.33 -10.10 -7.63
N ASP A 17 7.99 -10.53 -8.84
CA ASP A 17 8.26 -9.75 -10.05
C ASP A 17 7.22 -8.63 -10.19
N LYS A 18 7.69 -7.39 -10.03
CA LYS A 18 6.92 -6.19 -10.38
C LYS A 18 6.74 -6.17 -11.89
N SER A 19 5.53 -6.45 -12.38
CA SER A 19 5.26 -6.34 -13.82
C SER A 19 5.45 -4.89 -14.26
N SER A 20 6.48 -4.63 -15.06
CA SER A 20 6.71 -3.34 -15.70
C SER A 20 5.68 -3.14 -16.82
N GLY A 21 4.49 -2.70 -16.44
CA GLY A 21 3.38 -2.41 -17.36
C GLY A 21 2.06 -2.34 -16.59
N LEU A 22 1.29 -1.26 -16.79
CA LEU A 22 -0.05 -1.04 -16.24
C LEU A 22 -1.10 -1.93 -16.94
N LEU A 23 -0.87 -3.25 -16.99
CA LEU A 23 -1.79 -4.20 -17.62
C LEU A 23 -2.22 -5.27 -16.61
N GLY A 24 -3.33 -5.00 -15.92
CA GLY A 24 -4.03 -5.89 -14.97
C GLY A 24 -3.47 -5.87 -13.53
N LYS A 25 -4.34 -5.97 -12.51
CA LYS A 25 -4.12 -5.97 -11.02
C LYS A 25 -3.29 -4.82 -10.42
N TYR A 26 -2.36 -4.24 -11.18
CA TYR A 26 -1.78 -2.91 -11.01
C TYR A 26 -2.65 -1.89 -11.74
N ASP A 27 -3.95 -1.92 -11.52
CA ASP A 27 -4.83 -0.94 -12.12
C ASP A 27 -4.72 0.40 -11.39
N ASN A 28 -5.22 1.44 -12.04
CA ASN A 28 -5.24 2.79 -11.48
C ASN A 28 -6.08 2.87 -10.20
N VAL A 29 -7.06 1.98 -10.02
CA VAL A 29 -7.93 1.96 -8.84
C VAL A 29 -7.10 1.64 -7.60
N ARG A 30 -6.25 0.61 -7.66
CA ARG A 30 -5.38 0.29 -6.54
C ARG A 30 -4.45 1.44 -6.17
N ARG A 31 -3.69 1.97 -7.14
CA ARG A 31 -2.62 2.96 -6.85
C ARG A 31 -3.15 4.35 -6.51
N PHE A 32 -4.19 4.79 -7.22
CA PHE A 32 -4.72 6.15 -7.07
C PHE A 32 -5.90 6.23 -6.10
N TRP A 33 -6.49 5.10 -5.70
CA TRP A 33 -7.61 5.10 -4.77
C TRP A 33 -7.40 4.19 -3.56
N GLU A 34 -7.27 2.87 -3.73
CA GLU A 34 -7.23 1.93 -2.60
C GLU A 34 -6.04 2.19 -1.67
N ASP A 35 -4.84 2.31 -2.23
CA ASP A 35 -3.60 2.58 -1.49
C ASP A 35 -3.67 3.94 -0.77
N GLN A 36 -4.26 4.94 -1.43
CA GLN A 36 -4.45 6.28 -0.87
C GLN A 36 -5.39 6.26 0.34
N VAL A 37 -6.57 5.67 0.18
CA VAL A 37 -7.57 5.54 1.25
C VAL A 37 -7.01 4.72 2.40
N THR A 38 -6.40 3.57 2.10
CA THR A 38 -5.75 2.72 3.10
C THR A 38 -4.68 3.50 3.88
N GLY A 39 -3.87 4.30 3.19
CA GLY A 39 -2.87 5.15 3.80
C GLY A 39 -3.44 6.17 4.79
N ILE A 40 -4.54 6.86 4.45
CA ILE A 40 -5.23 7.79 5.36
C ILE A 40 -5.61 7.08 6.67
N PHE A 41 -6.23 5.91 6.56
CA PHE A 41 -6.73 5.20 7.74
C PHE A 41 -5.61 4.61 8.61
N LEU A 42 -4.51 4.16 8.00
CA LEU A 42 -3.39 3.59 8.74
C LEU A 42 -2.52 4.65 9.42
N ARG A 43 -2.36 5.83 8.80
CA ARG A 43 -1.42 6.86 9.26
C ARG A 43 -1.53 7.25 10.74
N PRO A 44 -2.72 7.55 11.32
CA PRO A 44 -2.78 7.94 12.73
C PRO A 44 -2.30 6.82 13.67
N ALA A 45 -2.72 5.58 13.43
CA ALA A 45 -2.31 4.43 14.24
C ALA A 45 -0.80 4.15 14.13
N LEU A 46 -0.23 4.30 12.92
CA LEU A 46 1.20 4.12 12.69
C LEU A 46 2.04 5.21 13.35
N ASN A 47 1.60 6.47 13.29
CA ASN A 47 2.26 7.59 13.95
C ASN A 47 2.28 7.40 15.47
N ASP A 48 1.15 7.02 16.07
CA ASP A 48 1.06 6.74 17.50
C ASP A 48 1.98 5.57 17.92
N LEU A 49 2.02 4.51 17.12
CA LEU A 49 2.92 3.38 17.35
C LEU A 49 4.39 3.81 17.29
N MET A 50 4.77 4.61 16.30
CA MET A 50 6.12 5.12 16.14
C MET A 50 6.53 6.02 17.29
N GLU A 51 5.67 6.93 17.71
CA GLU A 51 5.95 7.85 18.81
C GLU A 51 6.15 7.08 20.13
N ARG A 52 5.30 6.08 20.41
CA ARG A 52 5.51 5.17 21.54
C ARG A 52 6.84 4.45 21.44
N LYS A 53 7.15 3.86 20.28
CA LYS A 53 8.39 3.07 20.11
C LYS A 53 9.64 3.94 20.24
N ARG A 54 9.59 5.16 19.71
CA ARG A 54 10.65 6.17 19.85
C ARG A 54 10.89 6.53 21.31
N ARG A 55 9.82 6.76 22.10
CA ARG A 55 9.91 7.09 23.53
C ARG A 55 10.66 6.03 24.35
N TYR A 56 10.52 4.76 24.00
CA TYR A 56 11.15 3.64 24.70
C TYR A 56 12.43 3.12 24.01
N LEU A 57 12.96 3.82 22.99
CA LEU A 57 14.11 3.37 22.20
C LEU A 57 13.95 1.97 21.61
N ASP A 58 12.70 1.60 21.30
CA ASP A 58 12.31 0.31 20.78
C ASP A 58 12.27 0.33 19.24
N ARG A 59 12.38 -0.86 18.62
CA ARG A 59 12.19 -1.04 17.18
C ARG A 59 10.81 -1.58 16.83
N ILE A 60 10.33 -1.22 15.64
CA ILE A 60 9.14 -1.83 15.01
C ILE A 60 9.58 -3.08 14.25
N ARG A 61 8.82 -4.16 14.37
CA ARG A 61 8.96 -5.38 13.56
C ARG A 61 7.64 -5.62 12.83
N ILE A 62 7.71 -5.91 11.54
CA ILE A 62 6.55 -6.11 10.69
C ILE A 62 6.57 -7.55 10.21
N LEU A 63 5.43 -8.23 10.33
CA LEU A 63 5.17 -9.55 9.76
C LEU A 63 3.99 -9.40 8.80
N ASP A 64 4.23 -9.64 7.52
CA ASP A 64 3.20 -9.57 6.47
C ASP A 64 2.75 -10.98 6.08
N LEU A 65 1.50 -11.31 6.38
CA LEU A 65 0.91 -12.63 6.13
C LEU A 65 0.04 -12.58 4.88
N GLY A 66 0.30 -13.48 3.93
CA GLY A 66 -0.38 -13.42 2.63
C GLY A 66 0.11 -12.24 1.78
N CYS A 67 1.37 -11.85 1.94
CA CYS A 67 1.96 -10.64 1.36
C CYS A 67 1.97 -10.57 -0.18
N GLY A 68 1.78 -11.70 -0.86
CA GLY A 68 1.83 -11.78 -2.31
C GLY A 68 3.14 -11.21 -2.87
N SER A 69 3.04 -10.17 -3.69
CA SER A 69 4.17 -9.44 -4.28
C SER A 69 4.88 -8.46 -3.33
N GLY A 70 4.41 -8.29 -2.10
CA GLY A 70 4.98 -7.35 -1.12
C GLY A 70 4.48 -5.91 -1.23
N ASP A 71 3.48 -5.65 -2.08
CA ASP A 71 2.95 -4.29 -2.31
C ASP A 71 2.36 -3.65 -1.03
N GLY A 72 1.83 -4.47 -0.10
CA GLY A 72 1.29 -3.98 1.18
C GLY A 72 2.40 -3.45 2.10
N TYR A 73 3.57 -4.10 2.10
CA TYR A 73 4.74 -3.60 2.80
C TYR A 73 5.27 -2.30 2.18
N ASP A 74 5.34 -2.22 0.85
CA ASP A 74 5.72 -0.99 0.15
C ASP A 74 4.78 0.18 0.48
N LEU A 75 3.47 -0.07 0.51
CA LEU A 75 2.46 0.92 0.93
C LEU A 75 2.70 1.37 2.38
N LEU A 76 2.88 0.42 3.30
CA LEU A 76 3.12 0.71 4.71
C LEU A 76 4.34 1.60 4.92
N MET A 77 5.43 1.32 4.22
CA MET A 77 6.65 2.13 4.25
C MET A 77 6.43 3.53 3.65
N ALA A 78 5.62 3.65 2.59
CA ALA A 78 5.31 4.93 1.98
C ALA A 78 4.45 5.83 2.88
N VAL A 79 3.44 5.26 3.57
CA VAL A 79 2.55 5.99 4.49
C VAL A 79 3.31 6.59 5.67
N ILE A 80 4.33 5.89 6.15
CA ILE A 80 5.19 6.34 7.25
C ILE A 80 6.13 7.48 6.79
N THR A 81 6.55 7.50 5.53
CA THR A 81 7.61 8.38 5.04
C THR A 81 7.13 9.60 4.25
N LYS A 82 5.91 9.57 3.70
CA LYS A 82 5.33 10.65 2.90
C LYS A 82 3.94 11.02 3.40
N ASP A 83 3.60 12.31 3.32
CA ASP A 83 2.21 12.71 3.48
C ASP A 83 1.41 12.13 2.28
N PRO A 84 0.32 11.38 2.52
CA PRO A 84 -0.55 10.96 1.42
C PRO A 84 -1.16 12.23 0.82
N GLY A 85 -0.60 12.69 -0.31
CA GLY A 85 -0.94 13.92 -1.02
C GLY A 85 -2.35 13.96 -1.64
N ILE A 86 -3.30 13.26 -1.02
CA ILE A 86 -4.70 13.17 -1.41
C ILE A 86 -5.34 14.55 -1.44
N TYR A 87 -4.90 15.48 -0.57
CA TYR A 87 -5.34 16.86 -0.63
C TYR A 87 -5.02 17.51 -1.97
N GLU A 88 -3.81 17.35 -2.53
CA GLU A 88 -3.49 17.95 -3.81
C GLU A 88 -4.27 17.31 -4.97
N TYR A 89 -4.51 16.00 -4.92
CA TYR A 89 -5.23 15.30 -6.00
C TYR A 89 -6.72 15.63 -6.00
N VAL A 90 -7.36 15.67 -4.83
CA VAL A 90 -8.77 16.06 -4.67
C VAL A 90 -8.96 17.53 -5.03
N ILE A 91 -8.06 18.42 -4.60
CA ILE A 91 -8.10 19.83 -4.98
C ILE A 91 -7.97 19.98 -6.50
N THR A 92 -7.03 19.28 -7.14
CA THR A 92 -6.87 19.33 -8.61
C THR A 92 -8.12 18.85 -9.36
N LEU A 93 -8.78 17.79 -8.87
CA LEU A 93 -10.02 17.26 -9.46
C LEU A 93 -11.23 18.19 -9.27
N LEU A 94 -11.28 18.97 -8.19
CA LEU A 94 -12.37 19.91 -7.89
C LEU A 94 -12.13 21.33 -8.41
N SER A 95 -10.88 21.64 -8.80
CA SER A 95 -10.48 22.96 -9.34
C SER A 95 -10.49 23.02 -10.87
N GLY A 96 -11.02 21.98 -11.52
CA GLY A 96 -11.26 21.91 -12.97
C GLY A 96 -12.66 22.34 -13.36
#